data_AF-A0A1W1UWC4-F1
#
_entry.id   AF-A0A1W1UWC4-F1
#
_cell.length_a   1.000
_cell.length_b   1.000
_cell.length_c   1.000
_cell.angle_alpha   90.00
_cell.angle_beta   90.00
_cell.angle_gamma   90.00
#
_symmetry.space_group_name_H-M   'P 1'
#
loop_
_entity.id
_entity.type
_entity.pdbx_description
1 polymer ?
#
loop_
_entity_poly.entity_id
_entity_poly.type
_entity_poly.pdbx_seq_one_letter_code
_entity_poly.pdbx_strand_id
1 'polypeptide(L)' 'MLYAPEIVKLMRDLEGQHPERIVEVGDIVEVMQRRYPKGTRSRFRYAMVTMARRGMVERVGKGLYRIR' A
#
# COMPACT_ATOMS: atom_id res chain seq x y z
N MET A 1 5.10 -12.50 2.97
CA MET A 1 5.49 -11.07 3.00
C MET A 1 4.99 -10.49 4.31
N LEU A 2 5.87 -9.94 5.15
CA LEU A 2 5.60 -9.63 6.56
C LEU A 2 4.49 -8.58 6.82
N TYR A 3 3.98 -7.90 5.79
CA TYR A 3 3.01 -6.80 5.93
C TYR A 3 1.87 -6.84 4.90
N ALA A 4 1.79 -7.90 4.09
CA ALA A 4 0.83 -7.92 2.99
C ALA A 4 -0.63 -7.84 3.48
N PRO A 5 -1.06 -8.57 4.53
CA PRO A 5 -2.43 -8.48 5.04
C PRO A 5 -2.78 -7.07 5.55
N GLU A 6 -1.88 -6.43 6.29
CA GLU A 6 -2.10 -5.10 6.86
C GLU A 6 -2.12 -4.01 5.79
N ILE A 7 -1.27 -4.12 4.78
CA ILE A 7 -1.27 -3.19 3.64
C ILE A 7 -2.58 -3.33 2.86
N VAL A 8 -3.07 -4.53 2.60
CA VAL A 8 -4.36 -4.73 1.91
C VAL A 8 -5.51 -4.15 2.74
N LYS A 9 -5.54 -4.40 4.06
CA LYS A 9 -6.57 -3.82 4.94
C LYS A 9 -6.54 -2.29 4.88
N LEU A 10 -5.35 -1.71 5.01
CA LEU A 10 -5.16 -0.26 4.94
C LEU A 10 -5.60 0.32 3.58
N MET A 11 -5.28 -0.36 2.48
CA MET A 11 -5.71 0.07 1.16
C MET A 11 -7.24 0.06 1.04
N ARG A 12 -7.95 -0.95 1.57
CA ARG A 12 -9.42 -0.96 1.59
C ARG A 12 -10.00 0.22 2.37
N ASP A 13 -9.41 0.52 3.52
CA ASP A 13 -9.83 1.64 4.36
C ASP A 13 -9.65 2.98 3.62
N LEU A 14 -8.55 3.14 2.87
CA LEU A 14 -8.25 4.34 2.08
C LEU A 14 -9.10 4.42 0.80
N GLU A 15 -9.33 3.32 0.09
CA GLU A 15 -10.21 3.28 -1.08
C GLU A 15 -11.65 3.67 -0.74
N GLY A 16 -12.14 3.30 0.44
CA GLY A 16 -13.46 3.70 0.91
C GLY A 16 -13.66 5.21 1.04
N GLN A 17 -12.58 5.99 1.07
CA GLN A 17 -12.59 7.45 1.18
C GLN A 17 -12.51 8.15 -0.18
N HIS A 18 -12.22 7.43 -1.27
CA HIS A 18 -12.02 8.00 -2.60
C HIS A 18 -12.91 7.34 -3.67
N PRO A 19 -13.62 8.12 -4.51
CA PRO A 19 -14.51 7.57 -5.53
C PRO A 19 -13.77 6.73 -6.59
N GLU A 20 -12.50 7.02 -6.83
CA GLU A 20 -11.68 6.34 -7.84
C GLU A 20 -11.05 5.02 -7.34
N ARG A 21 -11.12 4.73 -6.04
CA ARG A 21 -10.45 3.57 -5.41
C ARG A 21 -8.95 3.46 -5.77
N ILE A 22 -8.29 4.60 -5.88
CA ILE A 22 -6.84 4.70 -6.09
C ILE A 22 -6.22 5.22 -4.81
N VAL A 23 -5.11 4.63 -4.40
CA VAL A 23 -4.38 4.97 -3.18
C VAL A 23 -2.94 5.33 -3.52
N GLU A 24 -2.43 6.39 -2.90
CA GLU A 24 -1.02 6.74 -3.00
C GLU A 24 -0.16 5.88 -2.09
N VAL A 25 1.00 5.45 -2.61
CA VAL A 25 2.01 4.75 -1.80
C VAL A 25 2.56 5.62 -0.67
N GLY A 26 2.50 6.94 -0.81
CA GLY A 26 2.87 7.89 0.23
C GLY A 26 2.07 7.67 1.50
N ASP A 27 0.74 7.67 1.37
CA ASP A 27 -0.19 7.51 2.49
C ASP A 27 -0.05 6.14 3.15
N ILE A 28 0.08 5.09 2.34
CA ILE A 28 0.31 3.72 2.84
C ILE A 28 1.58 3.67 3.66
N VAL A 29 2.69 4.21 3.12
CA VAL A 29 3.99 4.22 3.80
C VAL A 29 3.95 5.02 5.09
N GLU A 30 3.25 6.16 5.10
CA GLU A 30 3.12 7.01 6.28
C GLU A 30 2.38 6.31 7.41
N VAL A 31 1.20 5.74 7.11
CA VAL A 31 0.41 5.01 8.11
C VAL A 31 1.16 3.78 8.60
N MET A 32 1.82 3.03 7.71
CA MET A 32 2.64 1.88 8.08
C MET A 32 3.84 2.27 8.95
N GLN A 33 4.49 3.40 8.68
CA GLN A 33 5.60 3.89 9.50
C GLN A 33 5.13 4.29 10.91
N ARG A 34 3.95 4.88 11.04
CA ARG A 34 3.34 5.21 12.34
C ARG A 34 2.99 3.93 13.13
N ARG A 35 2.42 2.91 12.47
CA ARG A 35 2.06 1.63 13.09
C ARG A 35 3.25 0.74 13.42
N TYR A 36 4.32 0.82 12.62
CA TYR A 36 5.53 0.01 12.77
C TYR A 36 6.76 0.93 12.77
N PRO A 37 7.07 1.59 13.89
CA PRO A 37 8.17 2.57 13.97
C PRO A 37 9.55 1.98 13.64
N LYS A 38 9.71 0.67 13.87
CA LYS A 38 10.94 -0.09 13.54
C LYS A 38 11.06 -0.46 12.05
N GLY A 39 9.97 -0.36 11.29
CA GLY A 39 10.00 -0.54 9.83
C GLY A 39 10.57 0.70 9.15
N THR A 40 11.09 0.54 7.94
CA THR A 40 11.58 1.68 7.15
C THR A 40 10.66 1.97 5.98
N ARG A 41 10.56 3.24 5.59
CA ARG A 41 9.81 3.69 4.41
C ARG A 41 10.18 2.88 3.15
N SER A 42 11.46 2.60 2.95
CA SER A 42 11.96 1.79 1.83
C SER A 42 11.43 0.36 1.85
N ARG A 43 11.32 -0.25 3.04
CA ARG A 43 10.78 -1.60 3.20
C ARG A 43 9.29 -1.66 2.86
N PHE A 44 8.51 -0.65 3.25
CA PHE A 44 7.09 -0.57 2.89
C PHE A 44 6.88 -0.31 1.39
N ARG A 45 7.68 0.57 0.77
CA ARG A 45 7.68 0.76 -0.68
C ARG A 45 8.02 -0.53 -1.43
N TYR A 46 9.04 -1.24 -0.98
CA TYR A 46 9.42 -2.53 -1.55
C TYR A 46 8.30 -3.57 -1.42
N ALA A 47 7.58 -3.56 -0.29
CA ALA A 47 6.41 -4.41 -0.12
C ALA A 47 5.32 -4.07 -1.15
N MET A 48 4.98 -2.80 -1.35
CA MET A 48 4.00 -2.40 -2.37
C MET A 48 4.39 -2.85 -3.79
N VAL A 49 5.66 -2.67 -4.16
CA VAL A 49 6.17 -3.14 -5.47
C VAL A 49 6.08 -4.65 -5.60
N THR A 50 6.40 -5.39 -4.54
CA THR A 50 6.36 -6.86 -4.56
C THR A 50 4.93 -7.37 -4.60
N MET A 51 3.99 -6.74 -3.89
CA MET A 51 2.57 -7.07 -3.96
C MET A 51 2.00 -6.84 -5.37
N ALA A 52 2.40 -5.75 -6.02
CA ALA A 52 1.99 -5.47 -7.39
C ALA A 52 2.53 -6.51 -8.39
N ARG A 53 3.81 -6.87 -8.27
CA ARG A 53 4.43 -7.93 -9.09
C ARG A 53 3.77 -9.30 -8.90
N ARG A 54 3.17 -9.55 -7.74
CA ARG A 54 2.44 -10.79 -7.42
C ARG A 54 0.96 -10.72 -7.77
N GLY A 55 0.48 -9.62 -8.36
CA GLY A 55 -0.92 -9.43 -8.75
C GLY A 55 -1.90 -9.25 -7.59
N MET A 56 -1.41 -8.98 -6.37
CA MET A 56 -2.27 -8.73 -5.19
C MET A 56 -2.90 -7.33 -5.25
N VAL A 57 -2.19 -6.38 -5.86
CA VAL A 57 -2.63 -5.01 -6.11
C VAL A 57 -2.21 -4.65 -7.53
N GLU A 58 -2.92 -3.73 -8.14
CA GLU A 58 -2.57 -3.20 -9.46
C GLU A 58 -1.87 -1.85 -9.29
N ARG A 59 -0.80 -1.64 -10.08
CA ARG A 59 -0.13 -0.34 -10.15
C ARG A 59 -0.71 0.43 -11.33
N VAL A 60 -1.49 1.46 -11.05
CA VAL A 60 -2.17 2.29 -12.06
C VAL A 60 -1.34 3.51 -12.48
N GLY A 61 -0.28 3.83 -11.75
CA GLY A 61 0.58 4.97 -12.07
C GLY A 61 1.85 5.05 -11.24
N LYS A 62 2.55 6.19 -11.33
CA LYS A 62 3.74 6.45 -10.52
C LYS A 62 3.34 6.69 -9.07
N GLY A 63 3.49 5.66 -8.23
CA GLY A 63 3.14 5.73 -6.82
C GLY A 63 1.64 5.52 -6.54
N LEU A 64 0.85 5.17 -7.55
CA LEU A 64 -0.59 4.95 -7.44
C LEU A 64 -0.92 3.47 -7.57
N TYR A 65 -1.74 2.98 -6.65
CA TYR A 65 -2.11 1.57 -6.54
C TYR A 65 -3.62 1.42 -6.29
N ARG A 66 -4.18 0.29 -6.72
CA ARG A 66 -5.55 -0.13 -6.40
C ARG A 66 -5.59 -1.60 -6.03
N ILE A 67 -6.58 -2.00 -5.26
CA ILE A 67 -6.89 -3.39 -5.02
C ILE A 67 -7.54 -3.96 -6.29
N ARG A 68 -7.16 -5.20 -6.62
CA ARG A 68 -7.78 -5.96 -7.71
C ARG A 68 -9.09 -6.60 -7.27
#